data_AF-A0A8T1X4M2-F1
#
_entry.id   AF-A0A8T1X4M2-F1
#
_cell.length_a   1.000
_cell.length_b   1.000
_cell.length_c   1.000
_cell.angle_alpha   90.00
_cell.angle_beta   90.00
_cell.angle_gamma   90.00
#
_symmetry.space_group_name_H-M   'P 1'
#
loop_
_entity.id
_entity.type
_entity.pdbx_description
1 polymer ?
#
loop_
_entity_poly.entity_id
_entity_poly.type
_entity_poly.pdbx_seq_one_letter_code
_entity_poly.pdbx_strand_id
1 'polypeptide(L)'
;MGCAQSKTEDVATPAAEAAPASTTPAETEPVAAEPIAEEPVAEEVTAAPAAAEAEAEPEAEAAAAEEPAKELYMVTGHAIEENGVVYYTVEATEGESSFKKRFSEFKALVVELGSPKTLPPLPSSGLASKVRGKHSPELIKERETQLAVVLNAIANDSELAEKEPFKKFVE
;
A
#
# COMPACT_ATOMS: atom_id res chain seq x y z
N MET A 1 25.11 -43.10 27.59
CA MET A 1 24.88 -42.92 26.14
C MET A 1 25.58 -41.62 25.76
N GLY A 2 26.73 -41.56 25.10
CA GLY A 2 27.19 -42.29 23.92
C GLY A 2 27.56 -41.23 22.87
N CYS A 3 28.56 -40.40 23.16
CA CYS A 3 29.04 -39.36 22.24
C CYS A 3 29.78 -40.02 21.08
N ALA A 4 29.25 -39.92 19.87
CA ALA A 4 29.95 -40.33 18.66
C ALA A 4 30.74 -39.14 18.09
N GLN A 5 32.06 -39.36 18.00
CA GLN A 5 33.02 -38.59 17.21
C GLN A 5 32.73 -38.70 15.71
N SER A 6 33.08 -37.68 14.93
CA SER A 6 33.81 -37.78 13.64
C SER A 6 34.27 -36.36 13.22
N LYS A 7 35.56 -36.00 13.21
CA LYS A 7 36.67 -36.35 12.28
C LYS A 7 36.83 -35.25 11.20
N THR A 8 37.60 -34.19 11.50
CA THR A 8 38.95 -33.87 10.96
C THR A 8 39.06 -33.95 9.43
N GLU A 9 39.37 -32.82 8.79
CA GLU A 9 40.55 -32.74 7.92
C GLU A 9 41.00 -31.29 7.77
N ASP A 10 42.26 -31.11 8.17
CA ASP A 10 43.10 -29.93 8.15
C ASP A 10 44.02 -30.10 6.93
N VAL A 11 44.03 -29.13 6.01
CA VAL A 11 45.08 -29.00 5.00
C VAL A 11 45.54 -27.56 4.97
N ALA A 12 46.83 -27.43 5.27
CA ALA A 12 47.59 -26.22 5.43
C ALA A 12 47.80 -25.41 4.14
N THR A 13 47.66 -24.10 4.30
CA THR A 13 48.56 -22.97 3.93
C THR A 13 49.61 -23.16 2.81
N PRO A 14 49.83 -22.12 1.99
CA PRO A 14 50.95 -21.19 2.28
C PRO A 14 50.51 -19.71 2.16
N ALA A 15 50.76 -18.86 3.17
CA ALA A 15 51.97 -18.06 3.33
C ALA A 15 52.23 -17.11 2.14
N ALA A 16 51.65 -15.92 2.23
CA ALA A 16 52.14 -14.70 1.60
C ALA A 16 51.93 -13.53 2.59
N GLU A 17 52.89 -13.43 3.50
CA GLU A 17 53.59 -12.21 3.92
C GLU A 17 53.01 -10.87 3.39
N ALA A 18 52.41 -10.09 4.29
CA ALA A 18 52.59 -8.63 4.39
C ALA A 18 51.78 -8.05 5.57
N ALA A 19 52.46 -7.86 6.70
CA ALA A 19 52.18 -6.81 7.67
C ALA A 19 53.53 -6.11 7.93
N PRO A 20 53.63 -4.88 8.48
CA PRO A 20 52.62 -4.11 9.21
C PRO A 20 52.61 -2.60 8.89
N ALA A 21 51.66 -1.86 9.50
CA ALA A 21 51.93 -0.68 10.35
C ALA A 21 50.85 0.42 10.25
N SER A 22 50.37 0.78 11.44
CA SER A 22 49.47 1.88 11.77
C SER A 22 49.88 3.25 11.23
N THR A 23 48.90 4.06 10.86
CA THR A 23 48.90 5.52 11.11
C THR A 23 47.46 6.01 11.36
N THR A 24 47.24 6.41 12.63
CA THR A 24 46.41 7.50 13.18
C THR A 24 45.12 7.99 12.49
N PRO A 25 44.03 8.19 13.27
CA PRO A 25 42.89 9.02 12.90
C PRO A 25 43.23 10.51 13.11
N ALA A 26 42.89 11.36 12.14
CA ALA A 26 42.91 12.81 12.29
C ALA A 26 41.50 13.36 12.05
N GLU A 27 40.92 13.77 13.16
CA GLU A 27 39.82 14.72 13.35
C GLU A 27 40.13 16.07 12.68
N THR A 28 39.18 16.69 11.98
CA THR A 28 39.03 18.17 11.89
C THR A 28 37.71 18.58 11.21
N GLU A 29 36.77 18.95 12.08
CA GLU A 29 35.78 20.05 12.04
C GLU A 29 34.86 20.32 10.83
N PRO A 30 33.53 20.45 11.09
CA PRO A 30 32.60 21.18 10.25
C PRO A 30 32.60 22.67 10.63
N VAL A 31 32.87 23.56 9.67
CA VAL A 31 32.73 25.01 9.86
C VAL A 31 31.57 25.56 9.04
N ALA A 32 30.72 26.26 9.78
CA ALA A 32 29.52 27.01 9.45
C ALA A 32 29.63 27.97 8.26
N ALA A 33 28.49 28.30 7.65
CA ALA A 33 27.92 29.66 7.74
C ALA A 33 26.58 29.75 6.99
N GLU A 34 25.54 30.10 7.74
CA GLU A 34 24.31 30.73 7.25
C GLU A 34 24.61 32.03 6.49
N PRO A 35 23.78 32.39 5.50
CA PRO A 35 23.40 33.78 5.36
C PRO A 35 21.89 33.96 5.60
N ILE A 36 21.60 34.55 6.75
CA ILE A 36 20.40 35.37 6.97
C ILE A 36 20.60 36.66 6.17
N ALA A 37 19.68 36.97 5.28
CA ALA A 37 19.43 38.32 4.74
C ALA A 37 17.93 38.39 4.42
N GLU A 38 17.11 38.88 5.36
CA GLU A 38 16.63 40.26 5.47
C GLU A 38 15.52 40.59 4.45
N GLU A 39 14.30 40.76 4.98
CA GLU A 39 13.15 41.37 4.32
C GLU A 39 13.48 42.76 3.76
N PRO A 40 12.81 43.18 2.69
CA PRO A 40 12.08 44.43 2.83
C PRO A 40 10.60 44.31 2.45
N VAL A 41 9.80 44.83 3.38
CA VAL A 41 8.43 45.30 3.23
C VAL A 41 8.28 46.21 2.00
N ALA A 42 7.28 45.92 1.17
CA ALA A 42 6.54 46.93 0.44
C ALA A 42 5.13 46.42 0.12
N GLU A 43 4.15 46.91 0.89
CA GLU A 43 2.77 47.09 0.43
C GLU A 43 2.76 47.87 -0.90
N GLU A 44 1.95 47.45 -1.88
CA GLU A 44 0.96 48.38 -2.45
C GLU A 44 -0.22 47.64 -3.08
N VAL A 45 -1.39 48.08 -2.65
CA VAL A 45 -2.73 47.67 -3.06
C VAL A 45 -3.10 48.38 -4.35
N THR A 46 -3.58 47.66 -5.35
CA THR A 46 -4.63 48.19 -6.24
C THR A 46 -5.68 47.13 -6.55
N ALA A 47 -6.86 47.35 -5.98
CA ALA A 47 -8.16 46.93 -6.50
C ALA A 47 -8.27 47.27 -8.02
N ALA A 48 -9.11 46.67 -8.86
CA ALA A 48 -10.49 46.26 -8.69
C ALA A 48 -10.96 45.50 -9.97
N PRO A 49 -12.21 45.00 -10.03
CA PRO A 49 -12.66 43.85 -10.82
C PRO A 49 -13.38 44.23 -12.13
N ALA A 50 -13.59 43.27 -13.05
CA ALA A 50 -14.81 43.16 -13.88
C ALA A 50 -14.75 41.99 -14.89
N ALA A 51 -15.94 41.44 -15.18
CA ALA A 51 -16.33 40.44 -16.19
C ALA A 51 -15.96 38.98 -15.85
N ALA A 52 -16.83 38.08 -15.36
CA ALA A 52 -18.29 37.90 -15.48
C ALA A 52 -18.80 37.72 -16.92
N GLU A 53 -18.74 36.48 -17.42
CA GLU A 53 -19.67 35.76 -18.32
C GLU A 53 -19.42 34.26 -18.01
N ALA A 54 -20.20 33.55 -17.17
CA ALA A 54 -21.56 33.02 -17.33
C ALA A 54 -21.70 31.93 -18.42
N GLU A 55 -22.50 30.90 -18.08
CA GLU A 55 -22.96 29.73 -18.87
C GLU A 55 -22.14 28.44 -18.68
N ALA A 56 -22.56 27.55 -17.77
CA ALA A 56 -23.55 26.46 -17.95
C ALA A 56 -22.77 25.15 -18.21
N GLU A 57 -22.96 24.00 -17.56
CA GLU A 57 -24.09 23.35 -16.92
C GLU A 57 -23.62 22.51 -15.71
N PRO A 58 -24.53 22.18 -14.77
CA PRO A 58 -24.20 21.35 -13.61
C PRO A 58 -24.23 19.86 -14.01
N GLU A 59 -23.07 19.22 -14.16
CA GLU A 59 -23.01 17.77 -14.01
C GLU A 59 -23.11 17.44 -12.51
N ALA A 60 -24.35 17.45 -12.05
CA ALA A 60 -24.79 16.63 -10.94
C ALA A 60 -24.57 15.17 -11.36
N GLU A 61 -23.34 14.67 -11.25
CA GLU A 61 -23.13 13.23 -11.15
C GLU A 61 -23.70 12.84 -9.79
N ALA A 62 -24.87 12.20 -9.86
CA ALA A 62 -25.63 11.75 -8.72
C ALA A 62 -24.68 11.08 -7.72
N ALA A 63 -24.52 11.73 -6.56
CA ALA A 63 -24.34 11.00 -5.32
C ALA A 63 -25.54 10.08 -5.22
N ALA A 64 -25.42 8.89 -5.81
CA ALA A 64 -26.27 7.76 -5.52
C ALA A 64 -26.29 7.68 -4.00
N ALA A 65 -27.47 7.87 -3.43
CA ALA A 65 -27.67 7.75 -2.00
C ALA A 65 -27.10 6.39 -1.57
N GLU A 66 -25.91 6.40 -0.97
CA GLU A 66 -25.39 5.27 -0.20
C GLU A 66 -26.38 5.09 0.95
N GLU A 67 -27.39 4.26 0.74
CA GLU A 67 -27.89 3.44 1.85
C GLU A 67 -26.66 2.82 2.49
N PRO A 68 -26.51 2.87 3.82
CA PRO A 68 -25.30 2.38 4.46
C PRO A 68 -25.12 0.92 4.07
N ALA A 69 -24.17 0.66 3.17
CA ALA A 69 -23.84 -0.66 2.70
C ALA A 69 -23.54 -1.47 3.96
N LYS A 70 -24.26 -2.56 4.17
CA LYS A 70 -24.06 -3.39 5.36
C LYS A 70 -22.61 -3.85 5.32
N GLU A 71 -21.87 -3.56 6.38
CA GLU A 71 -20.51 -4.07 6.53
C GLU A 71 -20.62 -5.58 6.81
N LEU A 72 -20.59 -6.37 5.74
CA LEU A 72 -20.65 -7.83 5.76
C LEU A 72 -19.26 -8.46 5.92
N TYR A 73 -18.22 -7.71 5.59
CA TYR A 73 -16.84 -8.18 5.64
C TYR A 73 -15.88 -7.08 6.10
N MET A 74 -14.88 -7.45 6.88
CA MET A 74 -13.83 -6.55 7.36
C MET A 74 -12.45 -7.15 7.07
N VAL A 75 -11.52 -6.32 6.59
CA VAL A 75 -10.12 -6.73 6.43
C VAL A 75 -9.40 -6.49 7.75
N THR A 76 -9.07 -7.55 8.48
CA THR A 76 -8.52 -7.48 9.86
C THR A 76 -7.00 -7.39 9.92
N GLY A 77 -6.32 -7.68 8.81
CA GLY A 77 -4.89 -7.45 8.70
C GLY A 77 -4.28 -8.02 7.44
N HIS A 78 -2.96 -8.11 7.44
CA HIS A 78 -2.17 -8.63 6.33
C HIS A 78 -1.03 -9.53 6.78
N ALA A 79 -0.59 -10.39 5.88
CA ALA A 79 0.60 -11.22 6.04
C ALA A 79 1.48 -11.10 4.79
N ILE A 80 2.78 -10.92 5.00
CA ILE A 80 3.78 -10.91 3.93
C ILE A 80 4.49 -12.26 3.98
N GLU A 81 4.33 -13.08 2.93
CA GLU A 81 5.04 -14.35 2.81
C GLU A 81 6.52 -14.16 2.38
N GLU A 82 7.32 -15.23 2.48
CA GLU A 82 8.76 -15.24 2.14
C GLU A 82 9.04 -14.86 0.67
N ASN A 83 8.08 -15.12 -0.22
CA ASN A 83 8.10 -14.71 -1.62
C ASN A 83 7.79 -13.20 -1.83
N GLY A 84 7.49 -12.47 -0.76
CA GLY A 84 7.10 -11.07 -0.76
C GLY A 84 5.72 -10.82 -1.37
N VAL A 85 4.80 -11.79 -1.30
CA VAL A 85 3.39 -11.60 -1.66
C VAL A 85 2.62 -11.14 -0.41
N VAL A 86 1.78 -10.12 -0.58
CA VAL A 86 0.93 -9.59 0.50
C VAL A 86 -0.45 -10.24 0.41
N TYR A 87 -0.82 -10.96 1.45
CA TYR A 87 -2.15 -11.49 1.68
C TYR A 87 -2.89 -10.61 2.67
N TYR A 88 -4.19 -10.43 2.44
CA TYR A 88 -5.10 -9.71 3.31
C TYR A 88 -6.03 -10.73 3.96
N THR A 89 -6.15 -10.67 5.27
CA THR A 89 -7.09 -11.48 6.05
C THR A 89 -8.42 -10.76 6.08
N VAL A 90 -9.46 -11.42 5.58
CA VAL A 90 -10.84 -10.91 5.56
C VAL A 90 -11.68 -11.77 6.48
N GLU A 91 -12.47 -11.14 7.33
CA GLU A 91 -13.40 -11.78 8.25
C GLU A 91 -14.82 -11.34 7.90
N ALA A 92 -15.75 -12.28 7.82
CA ALA A 92 -17.17 -11.99 7.70
C ALA A 92 -17.67 -11.45 9.04
N THR A 93 -18.42 -10.35 9.01
CA THR A 93 -19.06 -9.80 10.22
C THR A 93 -20.29 -10.61 10.61
N GLU A 94 -20.95 -11.21 9.63
CA GLU A 94 -22.09 -12.11 9.80
C GLU A 94 -21.62 -13.57 9.66
N GLY A 95 -20.86 -14.06 10.66
CA GLY A 95 -20.41 -15.46 10.73
C GLY A 95 -19.02 -15.63 11.32
N GLU A 96 -18.52 -16.88 11.28
CA GLU A 96 -17.16 -17.26 11.72
C GLU A 96 -16.22 -17.54 10.53
N SER A 97 -16.58 -17.03 9.34
CA SER A 97 -15.82 -17.23 8.11
C SER A 97 -14.69 -16.22 8.01
N SER A 98 -13.45 -16.71 7.98
CA SER A 98 -12.27 -15.89 7.72
C SER A 98 -11.47 -16.50 6.57
N PHE A 99 -11.06 -15.69 5.61
CA PHE A 99 -10.29 -16.14 4.46
C PHE A 99 -9.12 -15.18 4.16
N LYS A 100 -8.10 -15.69 3.45
CA LYS A 100 -6.93 -14.91 3.07
C LYS A 100 -6.82 -14.83 1.56
N LYS A 101 -6.71 -13.61 1.03
CA LYS A 101 -6.57 -13.38 -0.41
C LYS A 101 -5.49 -12.37 -0.69
N ARG A 102 -4.77 -12.53 -1.79
CA ARG A 102 -3.81 -11.51 -2.27
C ARG A 102 -4.54 -10.44 -3.08
N PHE A 103 -3.97 -9.24 -3.15
CA PHE A 103 -4.56 -8.13 -3.91
C PHE A 103 -4.89 -8.49 -5.37
N SER A 104 -4.07 -9.31 -6.04
CA SER A 104 -4.34 -9.72 -7.43
C SER A 104 -5.58 -10.61 -7.58
N GLU A 105 -6.01 -11.33 -6.53
CA GLU A 105 -7.26 -12.09 -6.57
C GLU A 105 -8.47 -11.17 -6.51
N PHE A 106 -8.42 -10.08 -5.74
CA PHE A 106 -9.48 -9.07 -5.76
C PHE A 106 -9.60 -8.42 -7.15
N LYS A 107 -8.47 -8.17 -7.82
CA LYS A 107 -8.51 -7.67 -9.22
C LYS A 107 -9.16 -8.69 -10.14
N ALA A 108 -8.80 -9.97 -10.01
CA ALA A 108 -9.37 -11.04 -10.81
C ALA A 108 -10.89 -11.14 -10.58
N LEU A 109 -11.33 -11.08 -9.32
CA LEU A 109 -12.76 -11.07 -8.96
C LEU A 109 -13.50 -9.92 -9.66
N VAL A 110 -13.02 -8.68 -9.56
CA VAL A 110 -13.69 -7.53 -10.20
C VAL A 110 -13.74 -7.69 -11.73
N VAL A 111 -12.69 -8.24 -12.33
CA VAL A 111 -12.66 -8.55 -13.77
C VAL A 111 -13.66 -9.65 -14.13
N GLU A 112 -13.72 -10.74 -13.37
CA GLU A 112 -14.66 -11.86 -13.58
C GLU A 112 -16.13 -11.43 -13.38
N LEU A 113 -16.37 -10.48 -12.48
CA LEU A 113 -17.69 -9.86 -12.29
C LEU A 113 -18.11 -8.94 -13.45
N GLY A 114 -17.18 -8.63 -14.37
CA GLY A 114 -17.42 -7.80 -15.56
C GLY A 114 -16.96 -6.34 -15.42
N SER A 115 -16.17 -6.01 -14.40
CA SER A 115 -15.75 -4.63 -14.07
C SER A 115 -16.92 -3.64 -14.02
N PRO A 116 -17.94 -3.92 -13.19
CA PRO A 116 -19.12 -3.05 -13.08
C PRO A 116 -18.69 -1.64 -12.63
N LYS A 117 -19.24 -0.63 -13.30
CA LYS A 117 -18.95 0.79 -13.01
C LYS A 117 -19.51 1.26 -11.66
N THR A 118 -20.44 0.49 -11.09
CA THR A 118 -21.06 0.73 -9.78
C THR A 118 -20.13 0.38 -8.63
N LEU A 119 -19.05 -0.39 -8.88
CA LEU A 119 -18.12 -0.75 -7.83
C LEU A 119 -17.13 0.39 -7.55
N PRO A 120 -16.75 0.57 -6.28
CA PRO A 120 -15.67 1.47 -5.90
C PRO A 120 -14.38 1.12 -6.66
N PRO A 121 -13.54 2.12 -6.95
CA PRO A 121 -12.27 1.87 -7.60
C PRO A 121 -11.39 0.95 -6.74
N LEU A 122 -10.68 0.04 -7.39
CA LEU A 122 -9.67 -0.78 -6.71
C LEU A 122 -8.48 0.10 -6.28
N PRO A 123 -7.83 -0.22 -5.15
CA PRO A 123 -6.69 0.54 -4.67
C PRO A 123 -5.54 0.51 -5.68
N SER A 124 -4.77 1.59 -5.67
CA SER A 124 -3.82 1.85 -6.73
C SER A 124 -2.74 0.75 -6.82
N SER A 125 -2.47 0.33 -8.06
CA SER A 125 -1.32 -0.53 -8.41
C SER A 125 -0.23 0.25 -9.14
N GLY A 126 -0.29 1.59 -9.07
CA GLY A 126 0.41 2.50 -9.96
C GLY A 126 1.89 2.70 -9.63
N LEU A 127 2.54 3.57 -10.40
CA LEU A 127 3.97 3.91 -10.27
C LEU A 127 4.38 4.24 -8.82
N ALA A 128 3.50 4.83 -8.01
CA ALA A 128 3.74 5.10 -6.59
C ALA A 128 4.09 3.83 -5.79
N SER A 129 3.43 2.70 -6.07
CA SER A 129 3.75 1.41 -5.44
C SER A 129 5.11 0.86 -5.89
N LYS A 130 5.59 1.28 -7.07
CA LYS A 130 6.88 0.85 -7.63
C LYS A 130 8.04 1.67 -7.09
N VAL A 131 7.80 2.94 -6.73
CA VAL A 131 8.77 3.83 -6.08
C VAL A 131 8.84 3.57 -4.58
N ARG A 132 7.69 3.44 -3.90
CA ARG A 132 7.61 3.28 -2.44
C ARG A 132 7.74 1.83 -1.96
N GLY A 133 7.69 0.88 -2.89
CA GLY A 133 7.76 -0.54 -2.62
C GLY A 133 6.39 -1.15 -2.25
N LYS A 134 6.17 -2.38 -2.73
CA LYS A 134 4.94 -3.17 -2.52
C LYS A 134 4.58 -3.47 -1.05
N HIS A 135 5.53 -3.25 -0.14
CA HIS A 135 5.39 -3.50 1.30
C HIS A 135 5.32 -2.22 2.14
N SER A 136 5.13 -1.06 1.52
CA SER A 136 4.94 0.17 2.26
C SER A 136 3.72 0.06 3.18
N PRO A 137 3.84 0.34 4.49
CA PRO A 137 2.74 0.17 5.43
C PRO A 137 1.55 1.08 5.11
N GLU A 138 1.81 2.26 4.54
CA GLU A 138 0.74 3.16 4.09
C GLU A 138 -0.05 2.57 2.93
N LEU A 139 0.63 2.00 1.92
CA LEU A 139 -0.03 1.36 0.79
C LEU A 139 -0.79 0.11 1.20
N ILE A 140 -0.28 -0.66 2.15
CA ILE A 140 -0.97 -1.83 2.68
C ILE A 140 -2.26 -1.40 3.39
N LYS A 141 -2.20 -0.39 4.26
CA LYS A 141 -3.39 0.14 4.96
C LYS A 141 -4.44 0.71 4.01
N GLU A 142 -4.01 1.52 3.03
CA GLU A 142 -4.91 2.03 1.97
C GLU A 142 -5.63 0.86 1.28
N ARG A 143 -4.88 -0.19 0.93
CA ARG A 143 -5.44 -1.40 0.33
C ARG A 143 -6.39 -2.12 1.25
N GLU A 144 -6.06 -2.30 2.53
CA GLU A 144 -6.95 -2.95 3.50
C GLU A 144 -8.32 -2.25 3.54
N THR A 145 -8.31 -0.93 3.73
CA THR A 145 -9.54 -0.14 3.78
C THR A 145 -10.32 -0.23 2.47
N GLN A 146 -9.65 -0.01 1.33
CA GLN A 146 -10.33 0.05 0.05
C GLN A 146 -10.80 -1.33 -0.43
N LEU A 147 -10.09 -2.41 -0.10
CA LEU A 147 -10.53 -3.77 -0.38
C LEU A 147 -11.76 -4.12 0.45
N ALA A 148 -11.83 -3.69 1.71
CA ALA A 148 -13.04 -3.86 2.52
C ALA A 148 -14.23 -3.15 1.87
N VAL A 149 -14.05 -1.90 1.43
CA VAL A 149 -15.09 -1.12 0.76
C VAL A 149 -15.57 -1.79 -0.53
N VAL A 150 -14.65 -2.21 -1.40
CA VAL A 150 -14.98 -2.91 -2.66
C VAL A 150 -15.72 -4.22 -2.38
N LEU A 151 -15.26 -4.99 -1.40
CA LEU A 151 -15.85 -6.29 -1.10
C LEU A 151 -17.25 -6.17 -0.50
N ASN A 152 -17.47 -5.17 0.37
CA ASN A 152 -18.81 -4.85 0.87
C ASN A 152 -19.71 -4.32 -0.25
N ALA A 153 -19.21 -3.50 -1.17
CA ALA A 153 -20.00 -3.05 -2.32
C ALA A 153 -20.47 -4.22 -3.20
N ILE A 154 -19.59 -5.20 -3.45
CA ILE A 154 -19.96 -6.44 -4.17
C ILE A 154 -21.00 -7.25 -3.36
N ALA A 155 -20.80 -7.39 -2.06
CA ALA A 155 -21.68 -8.18 -1.20
C ALA A 155 -23.08 -7.58 -1.02
N ASN A 156 -23.19 -6.24 -1.05
CA ASN A 156 -24.46 -5.54 -0.95
C ASN A 156 -25.20 -5.45 -2.30
N ASP A 157 -24.51 -5.65 -3.41
CA ASP A 157 -25.13 -5.74 -4.73
C ASP A 157 -25.66 -7.16 -4.96
N SER A 158 -26.99 -7.32 -4.96
CA SER A 158 -27.64 -8.63 -5.15
C SER A 158 -27.24 -9.32 -6.46
N GLU A 159 -26.98 -8.55 -7.53
CA GLU A 159 -26.62 -9.14 -8.81
C GLU A 159 -25.17 -9.65 -8.81
N LEU A 160 -24.28 -9.01 -8.05
CA LEU A 160 -22.87 -9.40 -7.96
C LEU A 160 -22.63 -10.46 -6.90
N ALA A 161 -23.28 -10.34 -5.74
CA ALA A 161 -23.19 -11.28 -4.62
C ALA A 161 -23.68 -12.69 -5.01
N GLU A 162 -24.66 -12.78 -5.91
CA GLU A 162 -25.18 -14.06 -6.36
C GLU A 162 -24.30 -14.77 -7.40
N LYS A 163 -23.34 -14.07 -8.03
CA LYS A 163 -22.47 -14.65 -9.06
C LYS A 163 -21.49 -15.66 -8.46
N GLU A 164 -21.24 -16.73 -9.21
CA GLU A 164 -20.29 -17.77 -8.79
C GLU A 164 -18.88 -17.26 -8.46
N PRO A 165 -18.27 -16.31 -9.22
CA PRO A 165 -16.95 -15.79 -8.90
C PRO A 165 -16.86 -15.22 -7.49
N PHE A 166 -17.88 -14.50 -7.04
CA PHE A 166 -17.91 -13.93 -5.70
C PHE A 166 -18.07 -15.00 -4.63
N LYS A 167 -18.99 -15.94 -4.82
CA LYS A 167 -19.20 -17.06 -3.89
C LYS A 167 -17.94 -17.91 -3.71
N LYS A 168 -17.22 -18.23 -4.79
CA LYS A 168 -15.93 -18.95 -4.75
C LYS A 168 -14.81 -18.12 -4.13
N PHE A 169 -14.91 -16.79 -4.22
CA PHE A 169 -13.92 -15.90 -3.65
C PHE A 169 -14.00 -15.84 -2.12
N VAL A 170 -15.21 -15.87 -1.55
CA VAL A 170 -15.43 -15.77 -0.09
C VAL A 170 -15.48 -17.13 0.62
N GLU A 171 -15.28 -18.22 -0.11
CA GLU A 171 -15.16 -19.59 0.40
C GLU A 171 -13.79 -19.87 1.04
#